data_AF-A0A3S5BPM4-F1
#
_entry.id   AF-A0A3S5BPM4-F1
#
_cell.length_a   1.000
_cell.length_b   1.000
_cell.length_c   1.000
_cell.angle_alpha   90.00
_cell.angle_beta   90.00
_cell.angle_gamma   90.00
#
_symmetry.space_group_name_H-M   'P 1'
#
loop_
_entity.id
_entity.type
_entity.pdbx_description
1 polymer ?
#
loop_
_entity_poly.entity_id
_entity_poly.type
_entity_poly.pdbx_seq_one_letter_code
_entity_poly.pdbx_strand_id
1 'polypeptide(L)' 'MLCESHPNVLLPWDVHQSLIIKSSASATRLIRLLMKSFFTQEELAASSLSGEGIYKKRLDPSVTESIKCEYPVLPLDVC' A
#
# COMPACT_ATOMS: atom_id res chain seq x y z
N MET A 1 -12.94 -2.24 -3.54
CA MET A 1 -12.59 -1.37 -2.40
C MET A 1 -11.42 -2.03 -1.68
N LEU A 2 -10.33 -1.31 -1.44
CA LEU A 2 -9.14 -1.89 -0.80
C LEU A 2 -9.35 -2.13 0.71
N CYS A 3 -10.28 -1.38 1.33
CA CYS A 3 -10.78 -1.63 2.68
C CYS A 3 -12.07 -0.81 2.92
N GLU A 4 -13.15 -1.40 3.43
CA GLU A 4 -14.36 -0.65 3.82
C GLU A 4 -14.10 0.28 5.03
N SER A 5 -13.06 -0.01 5.83
CA SER A 5 -12.68 0.76 7.02
C SER A 5 -12.00 2.11 6.70
N HIS A 6 -11.58 2.34 5.45
CA HIS A 6 -10.82 3.53 5.05
C HIS A 6 -11.30 4.09 3.70
N PRO A 7 -12.40 4.88 3.68
CA PRO A 7 -13.01 5.38 2.44
C PRO A 7 -12.11 6.32 1.62
N ASN A 8 -11.01 6.81 2.19
CA ASN A 8 -10.04 7.67 1.52
C ASN A 8 -8.95 6.90 0.75
N VAL A 9 -8.96 5.55 0.80
CA VAL A 9 -7.97 4.69 0.14
C VAL A 9 -8.68 3.90 -0.97
N LEU A 10 -9.06 4.61 -2.02
CA LEU A 10 -9.78 4.04 -3.16
C LEU A 10 -8.85 3.95 -4.38
N LEU A 11 -8.48 2.72 -4.76
CA LEU A 11 -8.03 2.45 -6.12
C LEU A 11 -9.18 1.90 -6.95
N PRO A 12 -9.33 2.35 -8.21
CA PRO A 12 -10.12 1.64 -9.20
C PRO A 12 -9.69 0.18 -9.32
N TRP A 13 -10.65 -0.72 -9.55
CA TRP A 13 -10.39 -2.17 -9.62
C TRP A 13 -9.37 -2.53 -10.70
N ASP A 14 -9.46 -1.91 -11.87
CA ASP A 14 -8.55 -2.10 -12.99
C ASP A 14 -7.11 -1.69 -12.64
N VAL A 15 -6.95 -0.60 -11.90
CA VAL A 15 -5.64 -0.15 -11.41
C VAL A 15 -5.09 -1.16 -10.41
N HIS A 16 -5.88 -1.57 -9.43
CA HIS A 16 -5.48 -2.57 -8.44
C HIS A 16 -5.06 -3.91 -9.06
N GLN A 17 -5.87 -4.45 -9.97
CA GLN A 17 -5.56 -5.67 -10.70
C GLN A 17 -4.28 -5.52 -11.54
N SER A 18 -4.06 -4.37 -12.17
CA SER A 18 -2.81 -4.06 -12.87
C SER A 18 -1.60 -4.08 -11.93
N LEU A 19 -1.72 -3.54 -10.72
CA LEU A 19 -0.63 -3.56 -9.72
C LEU A 19 -0.33 -4.99 -9.25
N ILE A 20 -1.34 -5.82 -9.04
CA ILE A 20 -1.17 -7.26 -8.71
C ILE A 20 -0.37 -7.95 -9.81
N ILE A 21 -0.78 -7.81 -11.07
CA ILE A 21 -0.09 -8.44 -12.21
C ILE A 21 1.35 -7.93 -12.31
N LYS A 22 1.55 -6.61 -12.24
CA LYS A 22 2.88 -5.97 -12.28
C LYS A 22 3.77 -6.38 -11.12
N SER A 23 3.21 -6.82 -9.99
CA SER A 23 4.00 -7.29 -8.84
C SER A 23 4.69 -8.62 -9.12
N SER A 24 4.23 -9.41 -10.10
CA SER A 24 4.77 -10.74 -10.43
C SER A 24 4.83 -11.65 -9.19
N ALA A 25 3.75 -11.70 -8.41
CA ALA A 25 3.62 -12.44 -7.14
C ALA A 25 4.63 -12.06 -6.05
N SER A 26 5.40 -10.98 -6.22
CA SER A 26 6.32 -10.49 -5.19
C SER A 26 5.59 -9.57 -4.23
N ALA A 27 5.49 -10.01 -2.99
CA ALA A 27 4.81 -9.25 -1.96
C ALA A 27 5.43 -7.85 -1.76
N THR A 28 6.75 -7.82 -1.60
CA THR A 28 7.51 -6.58 -1.45
C THR A 28 7.35 -5.66 -2.67
N ARG A 29 7.19 -6.22 -3.88
CA ARG A 29 6.96 -5.40 -5.09
C ARG A 29 5.56 -4.82 -5.11
N LEU A 30 4.53 -5.59 -4.75
CA LEU A 30 3.15 -5.09 -4.65
C LEU A 30 3.04 -3.96 -3.63
N ILE A 31 3.61 -4.13 -2.43
CA ILE A 31 3.64 -3.07 -1.40
C ILE A 31 4.29 -1.81 -1.97
N ARG A 32 5.45 -1.91 -2.65
CA ARG A 32 6.09 -0.73 -3.25
C ARG A 32 5.22 -0.06 -4.31
N LEU A 33 4.52 -0.84 -5.13
CA LEU A 33 3.61 -0.31 -6.15
C LEU A 33 2.42 0.42 -5.52
N LEU A 34 1.82 -0.15 -4.47
CA LEU A 34 0.73 0.47 -3.70
C LEU A 34 1.20 1.75 -2.99
N MET A 35 2.36 1.73 -2.34
CA MET A 35 2.92 2.93 -1.70
C MET A 35 3.11 4.07 -2.72
N LYS A 36 3.54 3.76 -3.95
CA LYS A 36 3.70 4.76 -5.02
C LYS A 36 2.38 5.20 -5.67
N SER A 37 1.27 4.50 -5.47
CA SER A 37 -0.04 4.94 -5.96
C SER A 37 -0.73 5.93 -5.02
N PHE A 38 -0.36 5.92 -3.73
CA PHE A 38 -0.94 6.81 -2.72
C PHE A 38 -0.03 7.94 -2.26
N PHE A 39 1.29 7.78 -2.40
CA PHE A 39 2.26 8.78 -1.98
C PHE A 39 3.16 9.17 -3.14
N THR A 40 3.48 10.46 -3.21
CA THR A 40 4.49 10.97 -4.13
C THR A 40 5.89 10.50 -3.74
N GLN A 41 6.82 10.56 -4.69
CA GLN A 41 8.21 10.21 -4.43
C GLN A 41 8.85 11.14 -3.39
N GLU A 42 8.49 12.42 -3.40
CA GLU A 42 8.96 13.41 -2.43
C GLU A 42 8.46 13.10 -1.01
N GLU A 43 7.17 12.77 -0.87
CA GLU A 43 6.60 12.36 0.42
C GLU A 43 7.27 11.10 0.96
N LEU A 44 7.49 10.08 0.12
CA LEU A 44 8.16 8.85 0.53
C LEU A 44 9.62 9.08 0.96
N ALA A 45 10.32 10.04 0.35
CA ALA A 45 11.69 10.38 0.72
C ALA A 45 11.76 11.16 2.05
N ALA A 46 10.78 12.04 2.29
CA ALA A 46 10.68 12.89 3.46
C ALA A 46 9.92 12.25 4.65
N SER A 47 9.40 11.03 4.49
CA SER A 47 8.53 10.40 5.48
C SER A 47 8.99 9.00 5.91
N SER A 48 8.44 8.50 7.01
CA SER A 48 8.65 7.15 7.52
C SER A 48 7.34 6.55 8.05
N LEU A 49 7.35 5.24 8.32
CA LEU A 49 6.17 4.55 8.86
C LEU A 49 5.89 4.90 10.33
N SER A 50 6.94 5.12 11.14
CA SER A 50 6.83 5.45 12.56
C SER A 50 6.82 6.96 12.84
N GLY A 51 7.35 7.78 11.93
CA GLY A 51 7.64 9.19 12.20
C GLY A 51 8.84 9.39 13.13
N GLU A 52 9.58 8.33 13.49
CA GLU A 52 10.76 8.45 14.33
C GLU A 52 11.98 8.84 13.49
N GLY A 53 12.62 9.94 13.87
CA GLY A 53 13.79 10.51 13.19
C GLY A 53 13.71 12.03 13.09
N ILE A 54 14.86 12.69 13.06
CA ILE A 54 14.99 14.16 13.24
C ILE A 54 14.26 14.96 12.13
N TYR A 55 13.95 14.35 10.98
CA TYR A 55 13.40 15.05 9.80
C TYR A 55 12.32 14.28 9.02
N LYS A 56 11.80 13.15 9.54
CA LYS A 56 10.84 12.34 8.77
C LYS A 56 9.42 12.47 9.31
N LYS A 57 8.51 12.96 8.48
CA LYS A 57 7.08 12.97 8.82
C LYS A 57 6.54 11.54 8.85
N ARG A 58 5.54 11.27 9.68
CA ARG A 58 4.86 9.98 9.64
C ARG A 58 3.95 9.94 8.40
N LEU A 59 4.05 8.88 7.60
CA LEU A 59 3.08 8.60 6.54
C LEU A 59 1.69 8.40 7.15
N ASP A 60 0.66 8.78 6.40
CA ASP A 60 -0.73 8.65 6.87
C ASP A 60 -1.00 7.20 7.35
N PRO A 61 -1.26 7.00 8.66
CA PRO A 61 -1.50 5.67 9.20
C PRO A 61 -2.69 4.99 8.55
N SER A 62 -3.74 5.73 8.18
CA SER A 62 -4.95 5.15 7.56
C SER A 62 -4.65 4.49 6.22
N VAL A 63 -3.79 5.11 5.40
CA VAL A 63 -3.35 4.57 4.12
C VAL A 63 -2.41 3.39 4.33
N THR A 64 -1.42 3.53 5.20
CA THR A 64 -0.42 2.47 5.43
C THR A 64 -1.00 1.24 6.11
N GLU A 65 -2.02 1.40 6.96
CA GLU A 65 -2.78 0.29 7.56
C GLU A 65 -3.69 -0.39 6.53
N SER A 66 -4.36 0.38 5.66
CA SER A 66 -5.14 -0.19 4.55
C SER A 66 -4.28 -1.06 3.62
N ILE A 67 -3.07 -0.62 3.28
CA ILE A 67 -2.13 -1.39 2.45
C ILE A 67 -1.71 -2.69 3.16
N LYS A 68 -1.59 -2.68 4.50
CA LYS A 68 -1.33 -3.90 5.30
C LYS A 68 -2.54 -4.83 5.37
N CYS A 69 -3.76 -4.28 5.36
CA CYS A 69 -5.01 -5.05 5.41
C CYS A 69 -5.37 -5.76 4.09
N GLU A 70 -4.71 -5.46 2.98
CA GLU A 70 -4.75 -6.34 1.79
C GLU A 70 -3.78 -7.52 1.88
N TYR A 71 -2.86 -7.50 2.86
CA TYR A 71 -1.89 -8.56 3.12
C TYR A 71 -2.32 -9.72 4.03
N PRO A 72 -3.45 -9.73 4.76
CA PRO A 72 -3.86 -10.93 5.47
C PRO A 72 -4.46 -11.87 4.43
N VAL A 73 -3.63 -12.82 3.99
CA VAL A 73 -4.08 -14.11 3.44
C VAL A 73 -4.80 -14.00 2.08
N LEU A 74 -4.02 -14.03 0.99
CA LEU A 74 -4.44 -14.90 -0.11
C LEU A 74 -4.44 -16.32 0.49
N PRO A 75 -5.58 -17.04 0.56
CA PRO A 75 -5.54 -18.44 0.92
C PRO A 75 -4.68 -19.14 -0.12
N LEU A 76 -3.65 -19.86 0.34
CA LEU A 76 -2.78 -20.70 -0.48
C LEU A 76 -3.48 -21.97 -0.98
N ASP A 77 -4.82 -22.01 -0.98
CA ASP A 77 -5.65 -23.20 -1.25
C ASP A 77 -6.65 -22.97 -2.39
N VAL A 78 -6.22 -22.34 -3.49
CA VAL A 78 -6.88 -22.49 -4.79
C VAL A 78 -5.83 -22.65 -5.89
N CYS A 79 -5.18 -23.81 -5.89
CA CYS A 79 -4.54 -24.43 -7.05
C CYS A 79 -4.83 -25.94 -6.99
#